data_AF-A0A0C3P2E4-F1
#
_entry.id   AF-A0A0C3P2E4-F1
#
_cell.length_a   1.000
_cell.length_b   1.000
_cell.length_c   1.000
_cell.angle_alpha   90.00
_cell.angle_beta   90.00
_cell.angle_gamma   90.00
#
_symmetry.space_group_name_H-M   'P 1'
#
loop_
_entity.id
_entity.type
_entity.pdbx_description
1 polymer ?
#
loop_
_entity_poly.entity_id
_entity_poly.type
_entity_poly.pdbx_seq_one_letter_code
_entity_poly.pdbx_strand_id
1 'polypeptide(L)'
;MPSEKCKPRDKPHPYNHPAKKPRNIHDAPATSAQLVKSTTCSNLTLSDWLTVFAYIDAHPALLQNCVVKHFQTLKSGALNFTQATLSHKLCNRVALEAHANDNPNALSSKRPRIVTRPDVE
;
A
#
# COMPACT_ATOMS: atom_id res chain seq x y z
N MET A 1 -27.04 -41.40 -7.52
CA MET A 1 -26.52 -40.07 -7.88
C MET A 1 -27.65 -39.20 -8.41
N PRO A 2 -28.19 -38.26 -7.63
CA PRO A 2 -28.92 -37.13 -8.21
C PRO A 2 -28.01 -35.90 -8.25
N SER A 3 -27.75 -35.39 -9.45
CA SER A 3 -27.08 -34.10 -9.64
C SER A 3 -28.05 -32.98 -9.28
N GLU A 4 -27.83 -32.33 -8.14
CA GLU A 4 -28.54 -31.12 -7.73
C GLU A 4 -28.14 -29.96 -8.66
N LYS A 5 -29.02 -29.64 -9.60
CA LYS A 5 -28.88 -28.45 -10.45
C LYS A 5 -29.16 -27.22 -9.59
N CYS A 6 -28.14 -26.42 -9.30
CA CYS A 6 -28.32 -25.13 -8.64
C CYS A 6 -29.22 -24.22 -9.50
N LYS A 7 -30.18 -23.55 -8.86
CA LYS A 7 -31.05 -22.56 -9.54
C LYS A 7 -30.20 -21.39 -10.07
N PRO A 8 -30.52 -20.83 -11.26
CA PRO A 8 -29.88 -19.62 -11.75
C PRO A 8 -30.06 -18.48 -10.75
N ARG A 9 -28.97 -17.79 -10.39
CA ARG A 9 -29.06 -16.55 -9.58
C ARG A 9 -29.57 -15.41 -10.45
N ASP A 10 -30.53 -14.65 -9.93
CA ASP A 10 -30.96 -13.40 -10.55
C ASP A 10 -29.81 -12.40 -10.61
N LYS A 11 -29.73 -11.66 -11.72
CA LYS A 11 -28.70 -10.64 -11.92
C LYS A 11 -28.93 -9.50 -10.93
N PRO A 12 -27.87 -8.93 -10.33
CA PRO A 12 -28.03 -7.77 -9.46
C PRO A 12 -28.63 -6.59 -10.23
N HIS A 13 -29.53 -5.88 -9.57
CA HIS A 13 -30.16 -4.67 -10.09
C HIS A 13 -29.08 -3.62 -10.44
N PRO A 14 -29.17 -2.89 -11.57
CA PRO A 14 -28.23 -1.83 -11.89
C PRO A 14 -28.17 -0.80 -10.77
N TYR A 15 -26.97 -0.56 -10.25
CA TYR A 15 -26.75 0.41 -9.19
C TYR A 15 -26.76 1.83 -9.79
N ASN A 16 -27.80 2.60 -9.51
CA ASN A 16 -27.86 4.02 -9.89
C ASN A 16 -26.99 4.83 -8.91
N HIS A 17 -25.75 5.15 -9.30
CA HIS A 17 -24.98 6.18 -8.62
C HIS A 17 -25.48 7.56 -9.05
N PRO A 18 -25.88 8.47 -8.13
CA PRO A 18 -26.14 9.85 -8.52
C PRO A 18 -24.82 10.51 -8.96
N ALA A 19 -24.84 11.18 -10.11
CA ALA A 19 -23.69 11.92 -10.63
C ALA A 19 -23.25 13.00 -9.62
N LYS A 20 -21.96 13.01 -9.29
CA LYS A 20 -21.36 14.06 -8.45
C LYS A 20 -21.41 15.38 -9.23
N LYS A 21 -22.06 16.40 -8.66
CA LYS A 21 -22.07 17.77 -9.21
C LYS A 21 -20.63 18.31 -9.25
N PRO A 22 -20.14 18.86 -10.37
CA PRO A 22 -18.89 19.61 -10.37
C PRO A 22 -19.09 20.91 -9.59
N ARG A 23 -18.19 21.18 -8.63
CA ARG A 23 -18.09 22.49 -7.98
C ARG A 23 -17.32 23.42 -8.92
N ASN A 24 -17.96 24.51 -9.35
CA ASN A 24 -17.27 25.63 -9.97
C ASN A 24 -16.23 26.18 -8.99
N ILE A 25 -14.97 26.23 -9.40
CA ILE A 25 -13.90 26.96 -8.69
C ILE A 25 -13.33 27.94 -9.70
N HIS A 26 -13.80 29.18 -9.61
CA HIS A 26 -13.20 30.34 -10.27
C HIS A 26 -12.06 30.83 -9.36
N ASP A 27 -10.88 31.00 -9.94
CA ASP A 27 -9.68 31.70 -9.45
C ASP A 27 -8.96 31.25 -8.15
N ALA A 28 -7.63 31.20 -8.28
CA ALA A 28 -6.64 30.48 -7.47
C ALA A 28 -6.18 31.18 -6.17
N PRO A 29 -5.39 30.49 -5.32
CA PRO A 29 -4.10 31.08 -4.93
C PRO A 29 -2.92 30.07 -4.87
N ALA A 30 -1.71 30.63 -4.82
CA ALA A 30 -0.40 29.99 -4.86
C ALA A 30 -0.23 28.77 -3.94
N THR A 31 0.31 27.68 -4.50
CA THR A 31 0.58 26.42 -3.82
C THR A 31 1.78 26.53 -2.88
N SER A 32 1.55 26.86 -1.61
CA SER A 32 2.42 26.42 -0.51
C SER A 32 1.94 25.04 -0.01
N ALA A 33 2.04 24.01 -0.86
CA ALA A 33 1.62 22.67 -0.46
C ALA A 33 2.59 22.12 0.59
N GLN A 34 2.27 22.31 1.87
CA GLN A 34 2.80 21.43 2.90
C GLN A 34 2.17 20.05 2.68
N LEU A 35 3.03 19.03 2.53
CA LEU A 35 2.62 17.64 2.42
C LEU A 35 1.72 17.32 3.63
N VAL A 36 0.45 17.06 3.34
CA VAL A 36 -0.54 16.65 4.33
C VAL A 36 0.05 15.46 5.07
N LYS A 37 0.34 15.62 6.36
CA LYS A 37 0.70 14.51 7.23
C LYS A 37 -0.49 13.55 7.24
N SER A 38 -0.42 12.54 6.39
CA SER A 38 -1.52 11.62 6.20
C SER A 38 -1.67 10.80 7.48
N THR A 39 -2.78 11.03 8.20
CA THR A 39 -3.24 10.16 9.30
C THR A 39 -3.79 8.83 8.79
N THR A 40 -3.87 8.65 7.46
CA THR A 40 -4.15 7.36 6.85
C THR A 40 -2.93 6.48 6.96
N CYS A 41 -3.12 5.24 7.42
CA CYS A 41 -2.13 4.16 7.37
C CYS A 41 -1.45 4.16 6.00
N SER A 42 -0.29 4.82 5.89
CA SER A 42 0.49 4.83 4.67
C SER A 42 0.89 3.39 4.45
N ASN A 43 0.38 2.78 3.39
CA ASN A 43 0.69 1.40 3.07
C ASN A 43 2.21 1.25 3.02
N LEU A 44 2.75 0.44 3.93
CA LEU A 44 4.18 0.15 3.98
C LEU A 44 4.63 -0.39 2.64
N THR A 45 5.75 0.13 2.16
CA THR A 45 6.30 -0.26 0.86
C THR A 45 6.90 -1.66 0.93
N LEU A 46 7.11 -2.29 -0.23
CA LEU A 46 7.76 -3.61 -0.30
C LEU A 46 9.15 -3.58 0.36
N SER A 47 9.93 -2.50 0.17
CA SER A 47 11.23 -2.32 0.81
C SER A 47 11.13 -2.23 2.33
N ASP A 48 10.10 -1.59 2.87
CA ASP A 48 9.88 -1.53 4.31
C ASP A 48 9.62 -2.93 4.86
N TRP A 49 8.79 -3.74 4.19
CA TRP A 49 8.51 -5.12 4.59
C TRP A 49 9.74 -6.01 4.53
N LEU A 50 10.58 -5.89 3.49
CA LEU A 50 11.84 -6.63 3.42
C LEU A 50 12.79 -6.26 4.57
N THR A 51 12.84 -4.99 4.94
CA THR A 51 13.63 -4.53 6.09
C THR A 51 13.12 -5.14 7.41
N VAL A 52 11.79 -5.21 7.57
CA VAL A 52 11.17 -5.88 8.73
C VAL A 52 11.48 -7.37 8.76
N PHE A 53 11.45 -8.06 7.61
CA PHE A 53 11.79 -9.48 7.54
C PHE A 53 13.26 -9.75 7.88
N ALA A 54 14.19 -8.95 7.34
CA ALA A 54 15.61 -9.05 7.68
C ALA A 54 15.85 -8.85 9.20
N TYR A 55 15.11 -7.92 9.83
CA TYR A 55 15.19 -7.71 11.27
C TYR A 55 14.70 -8.93 12.07
N ILE A 56 13.63 -9.60 11.61
CA ILE A 56 13.11 -10.82 12.26
C ILE A 56 14.11 -11.96 12.13
N ASP A 57 14.71 -12.13 10.96
CA ASP A 57 15.71 -13.19 10.73
C ASP A 57 16.97 -12.99 11.59
N ALA A 58 17.38 -11.74 11.79
CA ALA A 58 18.47 -11.40 12.70
C ALA A 58 18.13 -11.63 14.19
N HIS A 59 16.84 -11.70 14.54
CA HIS A 59 16.38 -11.78 15.92
C HIS A 59 15.27 -12.83 16.13
N PRO A 60 15.56 -14.13 15.94
CA PRO A 60 14.55 -15.20 16.02
C PRO A 60 13.94 -15.36 17.42
N ALA A 61 14.61 -14.88 18.47
CA ALA A 61 14.11 -14.91 19.85
C ALA A 61 13.13 -13.78 20.18
N LEU A 62 12.97 -12.78 19.31
CA LEU A 62 12.06 -11.67 19.57
C LEU A 62 10.61 -12.04 19.26
N LEU A 63 9.72 -11.69 20.19
CA LEU A 63 8.29 -11.77 19.99
C LEU A 63 7.84 -10.73 18.95
N GLN A 64 6.81 -11.05 18.16
CA GLN A 64 6.29 -10.14 17.13
C GLN A 64 5.86 -8.77 17.69
N ASN A 65 5.34 -8.72 18.91
CA ASN A 65 4.96 -7.46 19.56
C ASN A 65 6.19 -6.56 19.84
N CYS A 66 7.34 -7.15 20.17
CA CYS A 66 8.61 -6.45 20.37
C CYS A 66 9.12 -5.87 19.04
N VAL A 67 8.98 -6.62 17.95
CA VAL A 67 9.32 -6.15 16.59
C VAL A 67 8.46 -4.95 16.21
N VAL A 68 7.14 -5.03 16.40
CA VAL A 68 6.22 -3.91 16.13
C VAL A 68 6.62 -2.67 16.95
N LYS A 69 6.87 -2.83 18.26
CA LYS A 69 7.30 -1.73 19.12
C LYS A 69 8.63 -1.12 18.68
N HIS A 70 9.59 -1.94 18.25
CA HIS A 70 10.88 -1.47 17.75
C HIS A 70 10.68 -0.52 16.57
N PHE A 71 9.94 -0.94 15.55
CA PHE A 71 9.74 -0.13 14.34
C PHE A 71 8.85 1.10 14.56
N GLN A 72 7.96 1.09 15.54
CA GLN A 72 7.17 2.27 15.92
C GLN A 72 7.99 3.32 16.69
N THR A 73 9.05 2.91 17.38
CA THR A 73 9.88 3.81 18.24
C THR A 73 11.10 4.40 17.51
N LEU A 74 11.32 4.04 16.24
CA LEU A 74 12.40 4.60 15.44
C LEU A 74 12.21 6.10 15.20
N LYS A 75 13.23 6.90 15.51
CA LYS A 75 13.21 8.37 15.37
C LYS A 75 13.09 8.85 13.92
N SER A 76 13.55 8.04 12.97
CA SER A 76 13.47 8.28 11.53
C SER A 76 12.97 7.01 10.86
N GLY A 77 12.01 7.13 9.94
CA GLY A 77 11.44 5.97 9.25
C GLY A 77 10.58 5.07 10.15
N ALA A 78 9.88 5.65 11.14
CA ALA A 78 8.94 4.90 11.97
C ALA A 78 7.91 4.19 11.09
N LEU A 79 7.81 2.87 11.24
CA LEU A 79 6.86 2.05 10.48
C LEU A 79 5.66 1.75 11.37
N ASN A 80 4.50 2.28 10.97
CA ASN A 80 3.25 2.07 11.69
C ASN A 80 2.50 0.87 11.12
N PHE A 81 2.60 -0.26 11.81
CA PHE A 81 1.83 -1.47 11.53
C PHE A 81 1.43 -2.18 12.80
N THR A 82 0.46 -3.09 12.69
CA THR A 82 -0.04 -3.89 13.82
C THR A 82 0.56 -5.29 13.80
N GLN A 83 0.53 -5.97 14.94
CA GLN A 83 0.95 -7.37 15.02
C GLN A 83 0.18 -8.27 14.02
N ALA A 84 -1.12 -8.03 13.84
CA ALA A 84 -1.93 -8.78 12.87
C ALA A 84 -1.42 -8.59 11.42
N THR A 85 -1.10 -7.35 11.05
CA THR A 85 -0.52 -7.09 9.72
C THR A 85 0.84 -7.76 9.53
N LEU A 86 1.67 -7.79 10.58
CA LEU A 86 2.95 -8.50 10.54
C LEU A 86 2.75 -10.01 10.33
N SER A 87 1.86 -10.63 11.11
CA SER A 87 1.56 -12.05 10.97
C SER A 87 1.04 -12.39 9.56
N HIS A 88 0.12 -11.58 9.03
CA HIS A 88 -0.39 -11.79 7.68
C HIS A 88 0.70 -11.64 6.60
N LYS A 89 1.65 -10.72 6.81
CA LYS A 89 2.78 -10.53 5.90
C LYS A 89 3.78 -11.68 5.98
N LEU A 90 4.02 -12.23 7.17
CA LEU A 90 4.85 -13.43 7.35
C LEU A 90 4.25 -14.65 6.64
N CYS A 91 2.93 -14.85 6.69
CA CYS A 91 2.27 -15.92 5.92
C CYS A 91 2.49 -15.78 4.41
N ASN A 92 2.59 -14.55 3.90
CA ASN A 92 2.77 -14.25 2.49
C ASN A 92 4.23 -13.93 2.12
N ARG A 93 5.19 -14.23 3.01
CA ARG A 93 6.59 -13.80 2.87
C ARG A 93 7.23 -14.28 1.57
N VAL A 94 7.06 -15.56 1.24
CA VAL A 94 7.64 -16.18 0.03
C VAL A 94 7.20 -15.45 -1.23
N ALA A 95 5.91 -15.08 -1.32
CA ALA A 95 5.39 -14.35 -2.47
C ALA A 95 5.95 -12.92 -2.55
N LEU A 96 6.17 -12.27 -1.41
CA LEU A 96 6.73 -10.91 -1.35
C LEU A 96 8.23 -10.90 -1.72
N GLU A 97 8.99 -11.88 -1.28
CA GLU A 97 10.40 -12.03 -1.65
C GLU A 97 10.56 -12.38 -3.14
N ALA A 98 9.73 -13.29 -3.66
CA ALA A 98 9.69 -13.59 -5.10
C ALA A 98 9.38 -12.34 -5.93
N HIS A 99 8.37 -11.55 -5.53
CA HIS A 99 8.03 -10.30 -6.22
C HIS A 99 9.18 -9.28 -6.22
N ALA A 100 10.01 -9.25 -5.17
CA ALA A 100 11.19 -8.40 -5.13
C ALA A 100 12.29 -8.84 -6.12
N ASN A 101 12.45 -10.16 -6.28
CA ASN A 101 13.42 -10.75 -7.23
C ASN A 101 12.97 -10.59 -8.69
N ASP A 102 11.68 -10.80 -8.97
CA ASP A 102 11.12 -10.74 -10.33
C ASP A 102 11.08 -9.31 -10.89
N ASN A 103 10.90 -8.32 -10.01
CA ASN A 103 10.77 -6.92 -10.40
C ASN A 103 11.75 -6.02 -9.62
N PRO A 104 13.04 -5.97 -10.00
CA PRO A 104 14.03 -5.14 -9.28
C PRO A 104 13.66 -3.65 -9.27
N ASN A 105 12.94 -3.18 -10.29
CA ASN A 105 12.41 -1.82 -10.36
C ASN A 105 11.24 -1.54 -9.40
N ALA A 106 10.63 -2.56 -8.78
CA ALA A 106 9.52 -2.39 -7.85
C ALA A 106 9.96 -1.85 -6.48
N LEU A 107 11.25 -1.92 -6.16
CA LEU A 107 11.84 -1.34 -4.95
C LEU A 107 12.02 0.19 -5.05
N SER A 108 12.05 0.72 -6.27
CA SER A 108 12.15 2.16 -6.51
C SER A 108 10.75 2.77 -6.60
N SER A 109 10.23 3.25 -5.47
CA SER A 109 8.93 3.96 -5.43
C SER A 109 8.93 5.32 -6.16
N LYS A 110 10.10 5.78 -6.64
CA LYS A 110 10.27 7.07 -7.30
C LYS A 110 10.55 6.87 -8.78
N ARG A 111 9.50 7.00 -9.60
CA ARG A 111 9.67 7.30 -11.03
C ARG A 111 9.64 8.81 -11.22
N PRO A 112 10.73 9.46 -11.68
CA PRO A 112 10.62 10.83 -12.17
C PRO A 112 9.71 10.79 -13.41
N ARG A 113 8.52 11.38 -13.30
CA ARG A 113 7.66 11.65 -14.48
C ARG A 113 8.27 12.86 -15.20
N ILE A 114 9.37 12.65 -15.92
CA ILE A 114 9.93 13.66 -16.81
C ILE A 114 9.07 13.65 -18.08
N VAL A 115 8.32 14.73 -18.29
CA VAL A 115 7.59 14.97 -19.54
C VAL A 115 8.57 15.63 -20.51
N THR A 116 9.15 14.84 -21.39
CA THR A 116 10.00 15.34 -22.48
C THR A 116 9.12 15.80 -23.64
N ARG A 117 8.47 16.97 -23.52
CA ARG A 117 7.93 17.71 -24.68
C ARG A 117 7.98 19.22 -24.48
N PRO A 118 9.10 19.88 -24.79
CA PRO A 118 9.12 21.29 -25.13
C PRO A 118 8.90 21.40 -26.65
N ASP A 119 7.67 21.66 -27.08
CA ASP A 119 7.45 22.14 -28.45
C ASP A 119 6.39 23.24 -28.39
N VAL A 120 6.87 24.47 -28.53
CA VAL A 120 6.11 25.70 -28.75
C VAL A 120 6.70 26.28 -30.02
N GLU A 121 5.96 26.20 -31.12
CA GLU A 121 6.01 27.12 -32.25
C GLU A 121 4.56 27.51 -32.62
#